data_AF-A0A5C2S5S9-F1
#
_entry.id   AF-A0A5C2S5S9-F1
#
_cell.length_a   1.000
_cell.length_b   1.000
_cell.length_c   1.000
_cell.angle_alpha   90.00
_cell.angle_beta   90.00
_cell.angle_gamma   90.00
#
_symmetry.space_group_name_H-M   'P 1'
#
loop_
_entity.id
_entity.type
_entity.pdbx_description
1 polymer ?
#
loop_
_entity_poly.entity_id
_entity_poly.type
_entity_poly.pdbx_seq_one_letter_code
_entity_poly.pdbx_strand_id
1 'polypeptide(L)'
;MAGLRMSVVVSATAFLLGLLFTHWIADSVTLWKSPETQTDSRLWTAATYYAVLMHGVPQLTYVYGAVAALGGVTICWSLRDGNAGNLMFDGGSICESIWQSNSFSSAEFPPRAPVLYLVAIAVYVYRVVPNLVTNFSTLPLPFSTQTPAGSLPEFPATLRQPALELASSHLVCSVVLTGVLALQAGRWWAEQADDDDDDGEAEVDDKGAETSPETSAETDRAEPEQLRKREKAKAKAKA
;
A
#
# COMPACT_ATOMS: atom_id res chain seq x y z
N MET A 1 -1.05 18.90 5.74
CA MET A 1 -1.42 18.31 4.43
C MET A 1 -1.05 16.82 4.28
N ALA A 2 -0.08 16.29 5.05
CA ALA A 2 0.30 14.87 5.01
C ALA A 2 -0.88 13.92 5.34
N GLY A 3 -1.63 14.20 6.40
CA GLY A 3 -2.80 13.39 6.80
C GLY A 3 -3.89 13.25 5.73
N LEU A 4 -4.12 14.29 4.91
CA LEU A 4 -5.09 14.20 3.80
C LEU A 4 -4.63 13.17 2.76
N ARG A 5 -3.34 13.14 2.42
CA ARG A 5 -2.80 12.21 1.42
C ARG A 5 -2.91 10.77 1.92
N MET A 6 -2.55 10.54 3.18
CA MET A 6 -2.70 9.24 3.83
C MET A 6 -4.17 8.79 3.83
N SER A 7 -5.12 9.68 4.15
CA SER A 7 -6.55 9.32 4.11
C SER A 7 -7.04 8.88 2.72
N VAL A 8 -6.56 9.52 1.65
CA VAL A 8 -6.94 9.16 0.27
C VAL A 8 -6.35 7.80 -0.10
N VAL A 9 -5.09 7.55 0.25
CA VAL A 9 -4.44 6.26 -0.02
C VAL A 9 -5.09 5.14 0.79
N VAL A 10 -5.36 5.32 2.08
CA VAL A 10 -6.07 4.33 2.91
C VAL A 10 -7.44 4.05 2.33
N SER A 11 -8.20 5.10 1.97
CA SER A 11 -9.55 4.95 1.40
C SER A 11 -9.52 4.19 0.07
N ALA A 12 -8.65 4.57 -0.86
CA ALA A 12 -8.50 3.89 -2.14
C ALA A 12 -8.05 2.43 -1.97
N THR A 13 -7.09 2.18 -1.08
CA THR A 13 -6.58 0.82 -0.81
C THR A 13 -7.66 -0.07 -0.16
N ALA A 14 -8.42 0.46 0.80
CA ALA A 14 -9.52 -0.24 1.44
C ALA A 14 -10.65 -0.54 0.45
N PHE A 15 -10.96 0.38 -0.47
CA PHE A 15 -11.93 0.14 -1.54
C PHE A 15 -11.49 -1.00 -2.47
N LEU A 16 -10.24 -0.97 -2.96
CA LEU A 16 -9.69 -2.03 -3.80
C LEU A 16 -9.63 -3.38 -3.08
N LEU A 17 -9.28 -3.39 -1.79
CA LEU A 17 -9.29 -4.60 -0.98
C LEU A 17 -10.71 -5.14 -0.84
N GLY A 18 -11.72 -4.27 -0.66
CA GLY A 18 -13.12 -4.64 -0.70
C GLY A 18 -13.53 -5.31 -2.02
N LEU A 19 -13.06 -4.79 -3.16
CA LEU A 19 -13.27 -5.43 -4.47
C LEU A 19 -12.60 -6.80 -4.55
N LEU A 20 -11.38 -6.96 -4.05
CA LEU A 20 -10.73 -8.28 -4.04
C LEU A 20 -11.51 -9.26 -3.14
N PHE A 21 -12.06 -8.79 -2.02
CA PHE A 21 -12.93 -9.60 -1.16
C PHE A 21 -14.22 -10.05 -1.87
N THR A 22 -14.75 -9.31 -2.85
CA THR A 22 -15.90 -9.83 -3.62
C THR A 22 -15.52 -11.01 -4.50
N HIS A 23 -14.29 -11.05 -5.03
CA HIS A 23 -13.77 -12.18 -5.83
C HIS A 23 -13.55 -13.45 -4.99
N TRP A 24 -13.36 -13.30 -3.67
CA TRP A 24 -13.22 -14.41 -2.74
C TRP A 24 -14.36 -15.44 -2.80
N ILE A 25 -15.56 -15.01 -3.22
CA ILE A 25 -16.71 -15.90 -3.40
C ILE A 25 -16.44 -17.03 -4.40
N ALA A 26 -15.64 -16.75 -5.44
CA ALA A 26 -15.20 -17.74 -6.41
C ALA A 26 -13.87 -18.39 -6.01
N ASP A 27 -12.93 -17.61 -5.45
CA ASP A 27 -11.57 -18.09 -5.13
C ASP A 27 -11.50 -19.10 -4.00
N SER A 28 -12.36 -18.94 -2.98
CA SER A 28 -12.43 -19.88 -1.86
C SER A 28 -12.85 -21.29 -2.29
N VAL A 29 -13.56 -21.40 -3.40
CA VAL A 29 -14.07 -22.66 -3.96
C VAL A 29 -12.97 -23.42 -4.71
N THR A 30 -11.90 -22.74 -5.15
CA THR A 30 -10.80 -23.31 -5.94
C THR A 30 -9.50 -23.49 -5.13
N LEU A 31 -9.09 -22.53 -4.30
CA LEU A 31 -7.75 -22.48 -3.69
C LEU A 31 -7.47 -23.53 -2.61
N TRP A 32 -8.47 -23.90 -1.81
CA TRP A 32 -8.27 -24.70 -0.59
C TRP A 32 -8.79 -26.12 -0.72
N LYS A 33 -8.79 -26.66 -1.94
CA LYS A 33 -9.25 -28.02 -2.25
C LYS A 33 -8.12 -28.79 -2.90
N SER A 34 -7.90 -30.01 -2.41
CA SER A 34 -6.95 -30.91 -3.06
C SER A 34 -7.51 -31.36 -4.41
N PRO A 35 -6.65 -31.74 -5.38
CA PRO A 35 -7.11 -32.17 -6.69
C PRO A 35 -8.14 -33.30 -6.64
N GLU A 36 -8.04 -34.22 -5.67
CA GLU A 36 -8.99 -35.33 -5.52
C GLU A 36 -10.33 -34.94 -4.84
N THR A 37 -10.41 -33.77 -4.19
CA THR A 37 -11.65 -33.27 -3.55
C THR A 37 -12.34 -32.18 -4.36
N GLN A 38 -11.80 -31.83 -5.53
CA GLN A 38 -12.29 -30.76 -6.38
C GLN A 38 -13.36 -31.28 -7.33
N THR A 39 -14.63 -31.13 -6.94
CA THR A 39 -15.79 -31.51 -7.77
C THR A 39 -15.96 -30.57 -8.97
N ASP A 40 -16.36 -31.09 -10.12
CA ASP A 40 -16.58 -30.29 -11.33
C ASP A 40 -17.63 -29.19 -11.15
N SER A 41 -18.67 -29.44 -10.35
CA SER A 41 -19.70 -28.44 -10.04
C SER A 41 -19.12 -27.15 -9.43
N ARG A 42 -18.08 -27.28 -8.59
CA ARG A 42 -17.40 -26.17 -7.95
C ARG A 42 -16.55 -25.35 -8.91
N LEU A 43 -15.84 -26.04 -9.80
CA LEU A 43 -15.06 -25.42 -10.86
C LEU A 43 -15.96 -24.64 -11.83
N TRP A 44 -17.11 -25.23 -12.16
CA TRP A 44 -18.14 -24.56 -12.94
C TRP A 44 -18.69 -23.31 -12.24
N THR A 45 -18.97 -23.36 -10.94
CA THR A 45 -19.40 -22.16 -10.19
C THR A 45 -18.38 -21.02 -10.28
N ALA A 46 -17.10 -21.31 -10.08
CA ALA A 46 -16.04 -20.30 -10.18
C ALA A 46 -15.89 -19.77 -11.61
N ALA A 47 -15.88 -20.65 -12.61
CA ALA A 47 -15.78 -20.26 -14.02
C ALA A 47 -16.98 -19.42 -14.48
N THR A 48 -18.19 -19.76 -14.04
CA THR A 48 -19.40 -18.97 -14.32
C THR A 48 -19.32 -17.59 -13.69
N TYR A 49 -18.84 -17.47 -12.45
CA TYR A 49 -18.60 -16.16 -11.83
C TYR A 49 -17.66 -15.29 -12.68
N TYR A 50 -16.55 -15.86 -13.15
CA TYR A 50 -15.58 -15.15 -13.98
C TYR A 50 -16.08 -14.80 -15.37
N ALA A 51 -16.87 -15.68 -15.99
CA ALA A 51 -17.54 -15.39 -17.26
C ALA A 51 -18.57 -14.26 -17.10
N VAL A 52 -19.38 -14.28 -16.04
CA VAL A 52 -20.33 -13.19 -15.72
C VAL A 52 -19.60 -11.87 -15.48
N LEU A 53 -18.46 -11.90 -14.78
CA LEU A 53 -17.63 -10.71 -14.58
C LEU A 53 -17.17 -10.12 -15.91
N MET A 54 -16.76 -10.95 -16.87
CA MET A 54 -16.28 -10.53 -18.18
C MET A 54 -17.38 -10.03 -19.12
N HIS A 55 -18.62 -10.50 -18.96
CA HIS A 55 -19.79 -9.99 -19.70
C HIS A 55 -20.51 -8.85 -18.97
N GLY A 56 -19.99 -8.42 -17.82
CA GLY A 56 -20.51 -7.32 -17.03
C GLY A 56 -20.39 -5.95 -17.72
N VAL A 57 -20.96 -4.94 -17.07
CA VAL A 57 -20.97 -3.56 -17.56
C VAL A 57 -19.53 -3.00 -17.54
N PRO A 58 -18.94 -2.58 -18.68
CA PRO A 58 -17.54 -2.16 -18.75
C PRO A 58 -17.24 -0.87 -17.97
N GLN A 59 -18.25 -0.06 -17.71
CA GLN A 59 -18.16 1.16 -16.89
C GLN A 59 -17.59 0.87 -15.50
N LEU A 60 -17.94 -0.29 -14.94
CA LEU A 60 -17.48 -0.73 -13.63
C LEU A 60 -15.96 -0.89 -13.60
N THR A 61 -15.38 -1.46 -14.66
CA THR A 61 -13.93 -1.64 -14.82
C THR A 61 -13.20 -0.29 -14.87
N TYR A 62 -13.78 0.71 -15.54
CA TYR A 62 -13.19 2.06 -15.57
C TYR A 62 -13.21 2.73 -14.20
N VAL A 63 -14.28 2.55 -13.41
CA VAL A 63 -14.32 3.07 -12.03
C VAL A 63 -13.23 2.43 -11.18
N TYR A 64 -13.06 1.11 -11.28
CA TYR A 64 -12.03 0.39 -10.51
C TYR A 64 -10.63 0.83 -10.91
N GLY A 65 -10.36 0.96 -12.21
CA GLY A 65 -9.12 1.49 -12.73
C GLY A 65 -8.87 2.94 -12.29
N ALA A 66 -9.90 3.78 -12.25
CA ALA A 66 -9.80 5.16 -11.78
C ALA A 66 -9.44 5.24 -10.29
N VAL A 67 -10.07 4.44 -9.43
CA VAL A 67 -9.72 4.40 -8.00
C VAL A 67 -8.30 3.88 -7.79
N ALA A 68 -7.88 2.86 -8.54
CA ALA A 68 -6.50 2.37 -8.50
C ALA A 68 -5.49 3.42 -8.98
N ALA A 69 -5.79 4.14 -10.06
CA ALA A 69 -4.96 5.23 -10.54
C ALA A 69 -4.88 6.38 -9.54
N LEU A 70 -5.99 6.76 -8.90
CA LEU A 70 -6.02 7.80 -7.87
C LEU A 70 -5.17 7.42 -6.66
N GLY A 71 -5.29 6.18 -6.17
CA GLY A 71 -4.41 5.67 -5.10
C GLY A 71 -2.94 5.66 -5.52
N GLY A 72 -2.64 5.22 -6.73
CA GLY A 72 -1.27 5.16 -7.25
C GLY A 72 -0.63 6.54 -7.41
N VAL A 73 -1.37 7.48 -7.99
CA VAL A 73 -0.93 8.87 -8.18
C VAL A 73 -0.71 9.56 -6.84
N THR A 74 -1.59 9.32 -5.86
CA THR A 74 -1.45 9.96 -4.53
C THR A 74 -0.26 9.42 -3.76
N ILE A 75 0.05 8.12 -3.86
CA ILE A 75 1.29 7.58 -3.28
C ILE A 75 2.52 8.12 -4.02
N CYS A 76 2.53 8.11 -5.35
CA CYS A 76 3.64 8.66 -6.15
C CYS A 76 3.89 10.15 -5.85
N TRP A 77 2.82 10.92 -5.66
CA TRP A 77 2.92 12.32 -5.25
C TRP A 77 3.47 12.42 -3.82
N SER A 78 2.97 11.60 -2.89
CA SER A 78 3.51 11.55 -1.52
C SER A 78 5.03 11.42 -1.56
N LEU A 79 5.56 10.41 -2.26
CA LEU A 79 7.00 10.10 -2.30
C LEU A 79 7.87 11.19 -2.92
N ARG A 80 7.30 12.04 -3.77
CA ARG A 80 8.02 13.18 -4.35
C ARG A 80 8.50 14.18 -3.29
N ASP A 81 7.87 14.21 -2.12
CA ASP A 81 8.19 15.18 -1.07
C ASP A 81 9.49 14.84 -0.31
N GLY A 82 10.09 13.65 -0.53
CA GLY A 82 11.43 13.32 -0.04
C GLY A 82 11.60 13.25 1.48
N ASN A 83 10.50 13.30 2.25
CA ASN A 83 10.54 13.17 3.71
C ASN A 83 11.03 11.77 4.11
N ALA A 84 11.90 11.68 5.12
CA ALA A 84 12.54 10.43 5.53
C ALA A 84 11.51 9.34 5.91
N GLY A 85 10.45 9.72 6.63
CA GLY A 85 9.35 8.82 6.96
C GLY A 85 8.57 8.30 5.75
N ASN A 86 8.62 9.00 4.60
CA ASN A 86 8.00 8.52 3.37
C ASN A 86 8.87 7.49 2.66
N LEU A 87 10.18 7.78 2.57
CA LEU A 87 11.14 6.88 1.92
C LEU A 87 11.34 5.57 2.69
N MET A 88 11.39 5.63 4.03
CA MET A 88 11.60 4.47 4.88
C MET A 88 10.41 3.51 4.83
N PHE A 89 9.21 4.03 4.58
CA PHE A 89 7.98 3.31 4.86
C PHE A 89 7.29 2.81 3.58
N ASP A 90 7.37 3.54 2.47
CA ASP A 90 6.76 3.17 1.18
C ASP A 90 7.69 2.34 0.26
N GLY A 91 8.85 1.92 0.79
CA GLY A 91 9.79 1.03 0.09
C GLY A 91 10.77 1.71 -0.88
N GLY A 92 10.97 3.04 -0.78
CA GLY A 92 11.86 3.78 -1.68
C GLY A 92 13.31 3.28 -1.71
N SER A 93 13.81 2.73 -0.59
CA SER A 93 15.19 2.27 -0.41
C SER A 93 15.58 1.06 -1.28
N ILE A 94 14.65 0.15 -1.56
CA ILE A 94 14.97 -1.11 -2.27
C ILE A 94 14.95 -0.91 -3.79
N CYS A 95 14.09 -0.01 -4.28
CA CYS A 95 14.03 0.31 -5.70
C CYS A 95 15.25 1.11 -6.18
N GLU A 96 15.81 2.01 -5.38
CA GLU A 96 17.00 2.76 -5.81
C GLU A 96 18.19 1.84 -6.07
N SER A 97 18.42 0.83 -5.23
CA SER A 97 19.51 -0.15 -5.43
C SER A 97 19.26 -1.10 -6.62
N ILE A 98 18.01 -1.52 -6.86
CA ILE A 98 17.65 -2.40 -7.99
C ILE A 98 17.57 -1.61 -9.32
N TRP A 99 17.22 -0.33 -9.28
CA TRP A 99 17.11 0.55 -10.45
C TRP A 99 18.48 1.12 -10.85
N GLN A 100 19.37 1.39 -9.90
CA GLN A 100 20.75 1.81 -10.17
C GLN A 100 21.60 0.68 -10.79
N SER A 101 21.28 -0.59 -10.50
CA SER A 101 22.04 -1.75 -11.01
C SER A 101 21.63 -2.21 -12.41
N ASN A 102 20.40 -1.93 -12.85
CA ASN A 102 19.93 -2.24 -14.19
C ASN A 102 19.87 -0.94 -15.02
N SER A 103 20.91 -0.66 -15.80
CA SER A 103 20.99 0.46 -16.77
C SER A 103 19.91 0.36 -17.88
N PHE A 104 18.62 0.42 -17.52
CA PHE A 104 17.51 0.49 -18.46
C PHE A 104 17.31 1.93 -18.90
N SER A 105 18.15 2.34 -19.85
CA SER A 105 18.04 3.59 -20.58
C SER A 105 16.91 3.47 -21.61
N SER A 106 15.68 3.82 -21.22
CA SER A 106 14.69 4.46 -22.09
C SER A 106 13.45 4.89 -21.31
N ALA A 107 13.30 6.21 -21.23
CA ALA A 107 12.08 7.01 -21.17
C ALA A 107 10.95 6.64 -20.18
N GLU A 108 10.68 7.61 -19.30
CA GLU A 108 9.35 7.98 -18.75
C GLU A 108 8.79 7.28 -17.50
N PHE A 109 9.60 6.63 -16.66
CA PHE A 109 9.17 6.31 -15.29
C PHE A 109 10.00 7.06 -14.24
N PRO A 110 9.41 7.96 -13.43
CA PRO A 110 10.15 8.59 -12.34
C PRO A 110 10.60 7.52 -11.32
N PRO A 111 11.87 7.50 -10.87
CA PRO A 111 12.46 6.42 -10.06
C PRO A 111 12.03 6.42 -8.58
N ARG A 112 10.77 6.74 -8.28
CA ARG A 112 10.21 6.83 -6.91
C ARG A 112 8.85 6.15 -6.80
N ALA A 113 8.75 4.98 -7.43
CA ALA A 113 7.54 4.17 -7.50
C ALA A 113 7.31 3.43 -6.16
N PRO A 114 6.12 3.53 -5.52
CA PRO A 114 5.80 2.71 -4.36
C PRO A 114 5.74 1.24 -4.78
N VAL A 115 6.67 0.46 -4.26
CA VAL A 115 6.94 -0.88 -4.80
C VAL A 115 5.73 -1.77 -4.62
N LEU A 116 5.11 -1.78 -3.44
CA LEU A 116 4.02 -2.72 -3.14
C LEU A 116 2.73 -2.37 -3.86
N TYR A 117 2.29 -1.11 -3.82
CA TYR A 117 1.05 -0.72 -4.46
C TYR A 117 1.12 -0.85 -5.98
N LEU A 118 2.24 -0.44 -6.60
CA LEU A 118 2.42 -0.62 -8.03
C LEU A 118 2.65 -2.07 -8.42
N VAL A 119 3.29 -2.88 -7.58
CA VAL A 119 3.37 -4.34 -7.80
C VAL A 119 1.97 -4.96 -7.77
N ALA A 120 1.09 -4.58 -6.85
CA ALA A 120 -0.29 -5.06 -6.85
C ALA A 120 -1.03 -4.70 -8.15
N ILE A 121 -0.91 -3.44 -8.60
CA ILE A 121 -1.49 -3.01 -9.88
C ILE A 121 -0.86 -3.78 -11.05
N ALA A 122 0.46 -3.94 -11.07
CA ALA A 122 1.16 -4.65 -12.14
C ALA A 122 0.74 -6.12 -12.21
N VAL A 123 0.69 -6.83 -11.07
CA VAL A 123 0.20 -8.21 -11.01
C VAL A 123 -1.23 -8.29 -11.54
N TYR A 124 -2.10 -7.36 -11.13
CA TYR A 124 -3.48 -7.33 -11.61
C TYR A 124 -3.56 -7.10 -13.13
N VAL A 125 -2.86 -6.10 -13.67
CA VAL A 125 -2.89 -5.76 -15.09
C VAL A 125 -2.20 -6.80 -15.97
N TYR A 126 -1.10 -7.41 -15.52
CA TYR A 126 -0.32 -8.36 -16.32
C TYR A 126 -0.71 -9.83 -16.13
N ARG A 127 -1.34 -10.21 -15.00
CA ARG A 127 -1.73 -11.59 -14.72
C ARG A 127 -3.24 -11.78 -14.70
N VAL A 128 -3.97 -10.94 -13.97
CA VAL A 128 -5.43 -11.10 -13.78
C VAL A 128 -6.18 -10.77 -15.06
N VAL A 129 -5.96 -9.57 -15.63
CA VAL A 129 -6.70 -9.11 -16.82
C VAL A 129 -6.48 -10.02 -18.04
N PRO A 130 -5.23 -10.39 -18.42
CA PRO A 130 -5.02 -11.23 -19.59
C PRO A 130 -5.58 -12.64 -19.41
N ASN A 131 -5.48 -13.22 -18.21
CA ASN A 131 -6.04 -14.54 -17.91
C ASN A 131 -7.57 -14.52 -18.02
N LEU A 132 -8.23 -13.51 -17.46
CA LEU A 132 -9.68 -13.30 -17.55
C LEU A 132 -10.16 -13.17 -19.00
N VAL A 133 -9.51 -12.29 -19.78
CA VAL A 133 -9.92 -12.02 -21.17
C VAL A 133 -9.67 -13.23 -22.06
N THR A 134 -8.56 -13.94 -21.91
CA THR A 134 -8.21 -15.06 -22.80
C THR A 134 -9.00 -16.34 -22.50
N ASN A 135 -9.24 -16.65 -21.23
CA ASN A 135 -9.84 -17.92 -20.84
C ASN A 135 -11.34 -17.82 -20.57
N PHE A 136 -11.83 -16.67 -20.08
CA PHE A 136 -13.21 -16.56 -19.56
C PHE A 136 -14.17 -15.72 -20.42
N SER A 137 -13.66 -14.88 -21.34
CA SER A 137 -14.52 -14.06 -22.22
C SER A 137 -15.30 -14.90 -23.26
N THR A 138 -14.75 -16.06 -23.64
CA THR A 138 -15.30 -16.94 -24.67
C THR A 138 -16.25 -18.00 -24.14
N LEU A 139 -16.41 -18.12 -22.81
CA LEU A 139 -17.35 -19.08 -22.24
C LEU A 139 -18.79 -18.60 -22.48
N PRO A 140 -19.65 -19.39 -23.14
CA PRO A 140 -21.05 -19.01 -23.32
C PRO A 140 -21.80 -19.03 -21.99
N LEU A 141 -22.36 -17.89 -21.56
CA LEU A 141 -23.38 -17.86 -20.50
C LEU A 141 -24.72 -18.35 -21.07
N PRO A 142 -25.57 -19.11 -20.34
CA PRO A 142 -25.47 -19.53 -18.94
C PRO A 142 -25.04 -21.01 -18.76
N PHE A 143 -23.96 -21.26 -18.03
CA PHE A 143 -23.68 -22.58 -17.46
C PHE A 143 -24.43 -22.74 -16.13
N SER A 144 -25.71 -23.12 -16.28
CA SER A 144 -26.59 -23.82 -15.34
C SER A 144 -27.06 -23.15 -14.03
N THR A 145 -28.34 -22.73 -14.04
CA THR A 145 -29.28 -22.92 -12.91
C THR A 145 -30.34 -23.99 -13.21
N GLN A 146 -30.30 -24.66 -14.37
CA GLN A 146 -31.36 -25.59 -14.83
C GLN A 146 -30.86 -26.99 -15.26
N THR A 147 -29.56 -27.24 -15.32
CA THR A 147 -29.01 -28.55 -15.73
C THR A 147 -28.82 -29.45 -14.50
N PRO A 148 -29.51 -30.60 -14.41
CA PRO A 148 -29.40 -31.51 -13.28
C PRO A 148 -27.95 -31.93 -13.00
N ALA A 149 -27.59 -32.05 -11.71
CA ALA A 149 -26.23 -32.33 -11.23
C ALA A 149 -25.55 -33.57 -11.85
N GLY A 150 -26.31 -34.50 -12.45
CA GLY A 150 -25.80 -35.68 -13.15
C GLY A 150 -25.56 -35.52 -14.66
N SER A 151 -25.75 -34.32 -15.22
CA SER A 151 -25.65 -34.05 -16.67
C SER A 151 -24.78 -32.85 -17.04
N LEU A 152 -24.03 -32.31 -16.07
CA LEU A 152 -23.03 -31.29 -16.36
C LEU A 152 -21.87 -31.95 -17.13
N PRO A 153 -21.38 -31.32 -18.21
CA PRO A 153 -20.17 -31.80 -18.88
C PRO A 153 -18.99 -31.73 -17.92
N GLU A 154 -18.09 -32.70 -18.04
CA GLU A 154 -16.83 -32.73 -17.29
C GLU A 154 -16.10 -31.39 -17.48
N PHE A 155 -15.57 -30.85 -16.37
CA PHE A 155 -14.92 -29.55 -16.43
C PHE A 155 -13.63 -29.65 -17.26
N PRO A 156 -13.43 -28.77 -18.26
CA PRO A 156 -12.25 -28.85 -19.12
C PRO A 156 -10.96 -28.68 -18.30
N ALA A 157 -10.08 -29.68 -18.36
CA ALA A 157 -8.82 -29.69 -17.61
C ALA A 157 -7.94 -28.47 -17.93
N THR A 158 -8.06 -27.90 -19.13
CA THR A 158 -7.33 -26.71 -19.59
C THR A 158 -7.71 -25.44 -18.82
N LEU A 159 -8.92 -25.33 -18.27
CA LEU A 159 -9.38 -24.15 -17.51
C LEU A 159 -9.09 -24.25 -16.01
N ARG A 160 -8.71 -25.43 -15.52
CA ARG A 160 -8.45 -25.65 -14.08
C ARG A 160 -7.25 -24.84 -13.61
N GLN A 161 -6.18 -24.87 -14.40
CA GLN A 161 -4.95 -24.13 -14.10
C GLN A 161 -5.15 -22.61 -14.17
N PRO A 162 -5.74 -22.03 -15.24
CA PRO A 162 -6.07 -20.61 -15.29
C PRO A 162 -6.94 -20.11 -14.13
N ALA A 163 -7.95 -20.89 -13.71
CA ALA A 163 -8.81 -20.52 -12.58
C ALA A 163 -8.04 -20.46 -11.25
N LEU A 164 -7.10 -21.38 -11.02
CA LEU A 164 -6.24 -21.38 -9.83
C LEU A 164 -5.22 -20.24 -9.85
N GLU A 165 -4.64 -19.95 -11.01
CA GLU A 165 -3.73 -18.82 -11.20
C GLU A 165 -4.42 -17.47 -10.95
N LEU A 166 -5.67 -17.36 -11.40
CA LEU A 166 -6.50 -16.18 -11.15
C LEU A 166 -6.78 -16.00 -9.66
N ALA A 167 -7.20 -17.07 -8.98
CA ALA A 167 -7.49 -17.06 -7.56
C ALA A 167 -6.27 -16.72 -6.70
N SER A 168 -5.12 -17.30 -7.04
CA SER A 168 -3.86 -17.01 -6.35
C SER A 168 -3.38 -15.58 -6.61
N SER A 169 -3.59 -15.04 -7.82
CA SER A 169 -3.27 -13.64 -8.14
C SER A 169 -4.11 -12.65 -7.32
N HIS A 170 -5.42 -12.90 -7.14
CA HIS A 170 -6.27 -12.09 -6.27
C HIS A 170 -5.84 -12.19 -4.81
N LEU A 171 -5.46 -13.38 -4.34
CA LEU A 171 -4.92 -13.59 -2.99
C LEU A 171 -3.63 -12.75 -2.80
N VAL A 172 -2.67 -12.86 -3.73
CA VAL A 172 -1.42 -12.09 -3.71
C VAL A 172 -1.72 -10.59 -3.69
N CYS A 173 -2.61 -10.10 -4.55
CA CYS A 173 -3.00 -8.69 -4.55
C CYS A 173 -3.61 -8.28 -3.19
N SER A 174 -4.46 -9.11 -2.60
CA SER A 174 -5.10 -8.83 -1.30
C SER A 174 -4.07 -8.73 -0.18
N VAL A 175 -3.09 -9.64 -0.15
CA VAL A 175 -2.00 -9.63 0.83
C VAL A 175 -1.13 -8.39 0.65
N VAL A 176 -0.77 -8.06 -0.59
CA VAL A 176 0.05 -6.88 -0.89
C VAL A 176 -0.67 -5.59 -0.49
N LEU A 177 -1.96 -5.44 -0.83
CA LEU A 177 -2.75 -4.25 -0.43
C LEU A 177 -2.97 -4.19 1.09
N THR A 178 -3.12 -5.33 1.76
CA THR A 178 -3.15 -5.39 3.22
C THR A 178 -1.81 -4.94 3.81
N GLY A 179 -0.69 -5.33 3.20
CA GLY A 179 0.64 -4.81 3.52
C GLY A 179 0.68 -3.29 3.37
N VAL A 180 0.16 -2.74 2.27
CA VAL A 180 0.09 -1.28 2.05
C VAL A 180 -0.74 -0.58 3.13
N LEU A 181 -1.83 -1.17 3.63
CA LEU A 181 -2.61 -0.61 4.74
C LEU A 181 -1.88 -0.71 6.07
N ALA A 182 -1.28 -1.86 6.40
CA ALA A 182 -0.48 -2.05 7.60
C ALA A 182 0.69 -1.07 7.63
N LEU A 183 1.24 -0.81 6.44
CA LEU A 183 2.31 0.14 6.28
C LEU A 183 1.84 1.58 6.55
N GLN A 184 0.74 2.02 5.94
CA GLN A 184 0.15 3.32 6.28
C GLN A 184 -0.20 3.44 7.78
N ALA A 185 -0.65 2.32 8.36
CA ALA A 185 -0.73 2.01 9.78
C ALA A 185 0.48 2.50 10.60
N GLY A 186 1.63 1.90 10.30
CA GLY A 186 2.87 2.14 11.03
C GLY A 186 3.39 3.57 10.87
N ARG A 187 3.11 4.25 9.74
CA ARG A 187 3.46 5.67 9.57
C ARG A 187 2.70 6.55 10.53
N TRP A 188 1.39 6.34 10.61
CA TRP A 188 0.55 7.07 11.54
C TRP A 188 1.00 6.87 12.99
N TRP A 189 1.39 5.63 13.34
CA TRP A 189 1.92 5.34 14.68
C TRP A 189 3.29 5.99 14.94
N ALA A 190 4.19 5.99 13.95
CA ALA A 190 5.50 6.63 14.08
C ALA A 190 5.39 8.16 14.17
N GLU A 191 4.47 8.78 13.43
CA GLU A 191 4.20 10.23 13.51
C GLU A 191 3.69 10.62 14.91
N GLN A 192 2.82 9.82 15.53
CA GLN A 192 2.33 10.09 16.89
C GLN A 192 3.42 9.97 17.96
N ALA A 193 4.36 9.04 17.79
CA ALA A 193 5.45 8.85 18.75
C ALA A 193 6.45 10.02 18.75
N ASP A 194 6.70 10.63 17.59
CA ASP A 194 7.56 11.82 17.48
C ASP A 194 6.88 13.07 18.09
N ASP A 195 5.55 13.18 17.99
CA ASP A 195 4.79 14.30 18.60
C ASP A 195 4.79 14.20 20.15
N ASP A 196 4.52 13.01 20.72
CA ASP A 196 4.47 12.81 22.18
C ASP A 196 5.84 13.05 22.88
N ASP A 197 6.97 12.93 22.16
CA ASP A 197 8.32 13.18 22.67
C ASP A 197 8.72 14.68 22.66
N ASP A 198 8.11 15.53 21.82
CA ASP A 198 8.37 16.99 21.76
C ASP A 198 7.55 17.77 22.83
N ASP A 199 6.44 17.19 23.27
CA ASP A 199 5.56 17.73 24.33
C ASP A 199 6.20 17.71 25.73
N GLY A 200 7.23 16.88 25.93
CA GLY A 200 7.90 16.67 27.22
C GLY A 200 8.86 17.77 27.65
N GLU A 201 9.17 18.75 26.78
CA GLU A 201 10.19 19.77 27.03
C GLU A 201 9.65 21.21 27.09
N ALA A 202 8.33 21.42 27.08
CA ALA A 202 7.73 22.76 27.06
C ALA A 202 6.66 22.99 28.14
N GLU A 203 6.99 22.87 29.43
CA GLU A 203 6.16 23.49 30.47
C GLU A 203 6.95 23.87 31.74
N VAL A 204 7.59 25.06 31.74
CA VAL A 204 7.46 26.07 32.81
C VAL A 204 7.83 27.44 32.23
N ASP A 205 6.86 28.21 31.74
CA ASP A 205 6.86 29.65 32.06
C ASP A 205 5.44 30.26 32.04
N ASP A 206 5.29 31.19 32.99
CA ASP A 206 4.31 32.24 33.16
C ASP A 206 2.95 31.96 33.84
N LYS A 207 2.85 32.48 35.08
CA LYS A 207 1.73 33.32 35.52
C LYS A 207 2.09 34.13 36.77
N GLY A 208 2.15 35.46 36.67
CA GLY A 208 1.89 36.32 37.83
C GLY A 208 2.36 37.78 37.81
N ALA A 209 1.51 38.67 37.28
CA ALA A 209 1.15 40.00 37.78
C ALA A 209 2.14 41.21 37.77
N GLU A 210 1.54 42.34 37.36
CA GLU A 210 2.02 43.70 37.08
C GLU A 210 2.83 44.42 38.19
N THR A 211 3.82 45.24 37.79
CA THR A 211 3.99 46.69 38.11
C THR A 211 5.32 47.25 37.55
N SER A 212 5.27 48.42 36.89
CA SER A 212 6.44 49.27 36.53
C SER A 212 6.78 50.23 37.69
N PRO A 213 7.96 50.91 37.83
CA PRO A 213 8.78 51.48 36.74
C PRO A 213 10.34 51.47 36.91
N GLU A 214 11.00 51.78 35.78
CA GLU A 214 12.28 52.50 35.58
C GLU A 214 13.66 51.99 36.12
N THR A 215 14.65 52.09 35.21
CA THR A 215 16.07 52.47 35.41
C THR A 215 17.16 51.38 35.38
N SER A 216 18.05 51.53 34.38
CA SER A 216 19.49 51.21 34.33
C SER A 216 19.94 50.14 33.35
N ALA A 217 20.87 50.57 32.50
CA ALA A 217 21.74 49.77 31.65
C ALA A 217 22.49 48.68 32.42
N GLU A 218 22.83 47.55 31.78
CA GLU A 218 24.22 47.13 31.53
C GLU A 218 24.28 45.83 30.70
N THR A 219 25.16 45.87 29.71
CA THR A 219 25.88 44.85 28.93
C THR A 219 26.13 43.48 29.62
N ASP A 220 25.84 42.36 28.93
CA ASP A 220 26.77 41.22 28.72
C ASP A 220 26.07 40.13 27.87
N ARG A 221 26.35 39.96 26.57
CA ARG A 221 27.47 39.19 26.00
C ARG A 221 27.64 37.79 26.62
N ALA A 222 26.79 36.87 26.19
CA ALA A 222 26.96 35.43 26.40
C ALA A 222 28.31 34.93 25.82
N GLU A 223 29.24 34.59 26.69
CA GLU A 223 30.46 33.84 26.38
C GLU A 223 30.12 32.33 26.35
N PRO A 224 30.54 31.55 25.33
CA PRO A 224 30.17 30.15 25.23
C PRO A 224 30.90 29.29 26.27
N GLU A 225 30.11 28.50 27.00
CA GLU A 225 30.43 27.54 28.06
C GLU A 225 31.65 26.61 27.85
N GLN A 226 32.19 26.59 26.63
CA GLN A 226 33.33 25.79 26.19
C GLN A 226 34.68 26.31 26.69
N LEU A 227 34.83 27.63 26.90
CA LEU A 227 36.07 28.23 27.41
C LEU A 227 36.28 27.90 28.91
N ARG A 228 35.20 27.94 29.70
CA ARG A 228 35.22 27.57 31.13
C ARG A 228 35.55 26.10 31.37
N LYS A 229 35.13 25.19 30.47
CA LYS A 229 35.47 23.75 30.55
C LYS A 229 36.95 23.49 30.22
N ARG A 230 37.53 24.26 29.28
CA ARG A 230 38.96 24.15 28.92
C ARG A 230 39.90 24.65 30.02
N GLU A 231 39.55 25.73 30.72
CA GLU A 231 40.39 26.24 31.82
C GLU A 231 40.41 25.30 33.03
N LYS A 232 39.25 24.72 33.38
CA LYS A 232 39.16 23.73 34.45
C LYS A 232 39.94 22.44 34.14
N ALA A 233 40.01 22.04 32.87
CA ALA A 233 40.83 20.90 32.45
C ALA A 233 42.33 21.19 32.54
N LYS A 234 42.78 22.42 32.23
CA LYS A 234 44.19 22.82 32.35
C LYS A 234 44.64 22.95 33.80
N ALA A 235 43.77 23.38 34.72
CA ALA A 235 44.09 23.47 36.14
C ALA A 235 44.28 22.10 36.81
N LYS A 236 43.57 21.06 36.32
CA LYS A 236 43.65 19.70 36.88
C LYS A 236 44.86 18.89 36.40
N ALA A 237 45.54 19.34 35.35
CA ALA A 237 46.73 18.68 34.80
C ALA A 237 48.05 19.19 35.41
N LYS A 238 47.99 20.17 36.33
CA LYS A 238 49.17 20.79 36.95
C LYS A 238 49.22 20.61 38.48
N ALA A 239 48.41 19.69 39.02
CA ALA A 239 48.45 19.26 40.42
C ALA A 239 48.97 17.82 40.50
#